data_AF-A0A3M2E0Y0-F1
#
_entry.id   AF-A0A3M2E0Y0-F1
#
_cell.length_a   1.000
_cell.length_b   1.000
_cell.length_c   1.000
_cell.angle_alpha   90.00
_cell.angle_beta   90.00
_cell.angle_gamma   90.00
#
_symmetry.space_group_name_H-M   'P 1'
#
loop_
_entity.id
_entity.type
_entity.pdbx_description
1 polymer ?
#
loop_
_entity_poly.entity_id
_entity_poly.type
_entity_poly.pdbx_seq_one_letter_code
_entity_poly.pdbx_strand_id
1 'polypeptide(L)' 'MGWRSFSDRTKAAALAGLVAAAAAGCGRYAVRPSEKEHLADRAMQFDEDAAETAADEHVLTNREAAAGGRGAQGGGCGCN' A
#
# COMPACT_ATOMS: atom_id res chain seq x y z
N MET A 1 -6.58 41.15 -28.02
CA MET A 1 -6.05 40.10 -27.11
C MET A 1 -6.92 39.83 -25.86
N GLY A 2 -8.24 40.09 -25.87
CA GLY A 2 -9.09 39.96 -24.66
C GLY A 2 -9.91 38.66 -24.52
N TRP A 3 -10.34 38.07 -25.64
CA TRP A 3 -11.30 36.95 -25.64
C TRP A 3 -10.72 35.61 -25.18
N ARG A 4 -9.46 35.32 -25.54
CA ARG A 4 -8.76 34.09 -25.10
C ARG A 4 -8.59 34.07 -23.58
N SER A 5 -8.13 35.18 -23.00
CA SER A 5 -7.93 35.32 -21.55
C SER A 5 -9.21 35.15 -20.71
N PHE A 6 -10.39 35.46 -21.27
CA PHE A 6 -11.67 35.21 -20.59
C PHE A 6 -12.06 33.72 -20.65
N SER A 7 -11.90 33.09 -21.82
CA SER A 7 -12.15 31.65 -22.01
C SER A 7 -11.19 30.77 -21.19
N ASP A 8 -9.93 31.19 -21.06
CA ASP A 8 -8.92 30.47 -20.28
C ASP A 8 -9.25 30.54 -18.78
N ARG A 9 -9.76 31.69 -18.30
CA ARG A 9 -10.21 31.85 -16.91
C ARG A 9 -11.45 31.02 -16.58
N THR A 10 -12.41 30.91 -17.51
CA THR A 10 -13.61 30.08 -17.29
C THR A 10 -13.29 28.59 -17.30
N LYS A 11 -12.39 28.13 -18.19
CA LYS A 11 -11.90 26.75 -18.20
C LYS A 11 -11.11 26.41 -16.94
N ALA A 12 -10.24 27.32 -16.48
CA ALA A 12 -9.49 27.14 -15.24
C ALA A 12 -10.42 27.04 -14.03
N ALA A 13 -11.45 27.88 -13.94
CA ALA A 13 -12.45 27.81 -12.88
C ALA A 13 -13.26 26.51 -12.91
N ALA A 14 -13.65 26.04 -14.10
CA ALA A 14 -14.36 24.76 -14.26
C ALA A 14 -13.50 23.55 -13.84
N LEU A 15 -12.22 23.53 -14.24
CA LEU A 15 -11.27 22.49 -13.84
C LEU A 15 -11.00 22.50 -12.33
N ALA A 16 -10.82 23.68 -11.73
CA ALA A 16 -10.65 23.81 -10.29
C ALA A 16 -11.88 23.30 -9.52
N GLY A 17 -13.09 23.61 -10.01
CA GLY A 17 -14.35 23.10 -9.45
C GLY A 17 -14.45 21.57 -9.54
N LEU A 18 -14.07 20.98 -10.68
CA LEU A 18 -14.08 19.52 -10.86
C LEU A 18 -13.11 18.82 -9.90
N VAL A 19 -11.89 19.36 -9.76
CA VAL A 19 -10.86 18.79 -8.86
C VAL A 19 -11.31 18.87 -7.39
N ALA A 20 -11.90 19.99 -6.98
CA ALA A 20 -12.44 20.14 -5.63
C ALA A 20 -13.59 19.15 -5.35
N ALA A 21 -14.49 18.93 -6.32
CA ALA A 21 -15.57 17.96 -6.19
C ALA A 21 -15.05 16.51 -6.09
N ALA A 22 -14.03 16.15 -6.86
CA ALA A 22 -13.41 14.83 -6.81
C ALA A 22 -12.68 14.57 -5.48
N ALA A 23 -12.06 15.59 -4.89
CA ALA A 23 -11.34 15.47 -3.62
C ALA A 23 -12.27 15.47 -2.38
N ALA A 24 -13.54 15.86 -2.51
CA ALA A 24 -14.48 16.02 -1.39
C ALA A 24 -14.81 14.70 -0.64
N GLY A 25 -14.48 13.54 -1.22
CA GLY A 25 -14.67 12.23 -0.60
C GLY A 25 -13.47 11.68 0.18
N CYS A 26 -12.27 12.24 -0.01
CA CYS A 26 -11.05 11.72 0.61
C CYS A 26 -11.04 12.04 2.12
N GLY A 27 -11.06 11.00 2.96
CA GLY A 27 -10.87 11.13 4.42
C GLY A 27 -12.14 11.33 5.26
N ARG A 28 -13.33 11.37 4.65
CA ARG A 28 -14.61 11.49 5.39
C ARG A 28 -14.89 10.30 6.33
N TYR A 29 -14.40 9.12 5.99
CA TYR A 29 -14.61 7.88 6.74
C TYR A 29 -13.34 7.42 7.44
N ALA A 30 -12.66 8.33 8.13
CA ALA A 30 -11.61 7.95 9.06
C ALA A 30 -12.23 7.21 10.25
N VAL A 31 -12.37 5.89 10.13
CA VAL A 31 -12.85 5.00 11.20
C VAL A 31 -11.85 5.08 12.36
N ARG A 32 -12.36 5.37 13.57
CA ARG A 32 -11.52 5.50 14.77
C ARG A 32 -10.80 4.18 15.02
N PRO A 33 -9.56 4.18 15.56
CA PRO A 33 -8.83 2.93 15.81
C PRO A 33 -9.61 1.91 16.64
N SER A 34 -10.41 2.37 17.61
CA SER A 34 -11.31 1.52 18.40
C SER A 34 -12.43 0.89 17.56
N GLU A 35 -12.97 1.58 16.56
CA GLU A 35 -14.02 1.03 15.69
C GLU A 35 -13.49 -0.08 14.74
N LYS A 36 -12.15 -0.23 14.62
CA LYS A 36 -11.52 -1.31 13.85
C LYS A 36 -11.28 -2.57 14.69
N GLU A 37 -11.49 -2.52 16.01
CA GLU A 37 -11.17 -3.62 16.93
C GLU A 37 -11.97 -4.90 16.65
N HIS A 38 -13.18 -4.76 16.08
CA HIS A 38 -14.05 -5.88 15.74
C HIS A 38 -13.89 -6.39 14.30
N LEU A 39 -13.05 -5.76 13.49
CA LEU A 39 -12.85 -6.15 12.10
C LEU A 39 -11.73 -7.18 11.94
N ALA A 40 -10.77 -7.23 12.88
CA ALA A 40 -9.66 -8.16 12.84
C ALA A 40 -10.01 -9.47 13.57
N ASP A 41 -10.39 -10.52 12.83
CA ASP A 41 -10.45 -11.89 13.32
C ASP A 41 -9.04 -12.41 13.68
N ARG A 42 -8.96 -13.36 14.62
CA ARG A 42 -7.71 -14.01 15.04
C ARG A 42 -6.99 -14.66 13.86
N ALA A 43 -7.73 -15.19 12.88
CA ALA A 43 -7.16 -15.80 11.68
C ALA A 43 -6.44 -14.81 10.73
N MET A 44 -6.54 -13.49 10.97
CA MET A 44 -5.79 -12.47 10.22
C MET A 44 -4.49 -12.04 10.93
N GLN A 45 -4.10 -12.71 12.01
CA GLN A 45 -2.80 -12.53 12.63
C GLN A 45 -1.72 -13.05 11.67
N PHE A 46 -0.76 -12.18 11.34
CA PHE A 46 0.43 -12.61 10.63
C PHE A 46 1.28 -13.46 11.55
N ASP A 47 1.90 -14.51 11.01
CA ASP A 47 2.88 -15.34 11.71
C ASP A 47 2.37 -15.89 13.05
N GLU A 48 1.08 -16.27 13.10
CA GLU A 48 0.41 -16.83 14.29
C GLU A 48 1.19 -18.03 14.86
N ASP A 49 1.68 -18.89 13.97
CA ASP A 49 2.46 -20.07 14.31
C ASP A 49 3.92 -19.89 13.88
N ALA A 50 4.82 -19.85 14.87
CA ALA A 50 6.25 -19.71 14.64
C ALA A 50 6.86 -20.90 13.88
N ALA A 51 6.30 -22.11 14.00
CA ALA A 51 6.79 -23.29 13.30
C ALA A 51 6.47 -23.22 11.80
N GLU A 52 5.24 -22.84 11.45
CA GLU A 52 4.83 -22.62 10.06
C GLU A 52 5.61 -21.47 9.44
N THR A 53 5.75 -20.36 10.16
CA THR A 53 6.54 -19.19 9.71
C THR A 53 8.00 -19.59 9.44
N ALA A 54 8.61 -20.39 10.33
CA ALA A 54 9.97 -20.88 10.13
C ALA A 54 10.10 -21.84 8.93
N ALA A 55 9.08 -22.65 8.66
CA ALA A 55 9.05 -23.54 7.50
C ALA A 55 8.94 -22.75 6.19
N ASP A 56 8.07 -21.74 6.15
CA ASP A 56 7.91 -20.85 4.99
C ASP A 56 9.19 -20.05 4.72
N GLU A 57 9.80 -19.47 5.76
CA GLU A 57 11.09 -18.77 5.65
C GLU A 57 12.21 -19.70 5.18
N HIS A 58 12.22 -20.96 5.60
CA HIS A 58 13.19 -21.95 5.10
C HIS A 58 13.02 -22.20 3.59
N VAL A 59 11.78 -22.37 3.14
CA VAL A 59 11.48 -22.57 1.71
C VAL A 59 11.83 -21.33 0.90
N LEU A 60 11.47 -20.13 1.36
CA LEU A 60 11.75 -18.87 0.69
C LEU A 60 13.25 -18.58 0.63
N THR A 61 13.97 -18.81 1.73
CA THR A 61 15.43 -18.70 1.78
C THR A 61 16.07 -19.62 0.74
N ASN A 62 15.67 -20.89 0.66
CA ASN A 62 16.25 -21.82 -0.32
C ASN A 62 15.95 -21.42 -1.77
N ARG A 63 14.75 -20.90 -2.04
CA ARG A 63 14.33 -20.49 -3.39
C ARG A 63 14.93 -19.17 -3.84
N GLU A 64 15.06 -18.22 -2.93
CA GLU A 64 15.34 -16.82 -3.24
C GLU A 64 16.68 -16.32 -2.67
N ALA A 65 17.49 -17.20 -2.07
CA ALA A 65 18.83 -16.86 -1.56
C ALA A 65 19.70 -16.15 -2.61
N ALA A 66 19.66 -16.61 -3.86
CA ALA A 66 20.41 -15.98 -4.95
C ALA A 66 19.92 -14.56 -5.29
N ALA A 67 18.65 -14.24 -5.01
CA ALA A 67 18.05 -12.93 -5.21
C ALA A 67 18.22 -11.98 -4.01
N GLY A 68 18.86 -12.43 -2.93
CA GLY A 68 19.11 -11.63 -1.73
C GLY A 68 17.93 -11.59 -0.75
N GLY A 69 17.23 -12.72 -0.57
CA GLY A 69 16.11 -12.87 0.37
C GLY A 69 16.42 -12.44 1.82
N ARG A 70 15.38 -12.40 2.67
CA ARG A 70 15.44 -11.94 4.07
C ARG A 70 16.45 -12.78 4.88
N GLY A 71 17.70 -12.32 4.98
CA GLY A 71 18.75 -12.97 5.77
C GLY A 71 19.95 -13.49 4.98
N ALA A 72 19.98 -13.37 3.65
CA ALA A 72 21.13 -13.79 2.86
C ALA A 72 22.29 -12.78 2.98
N GLN A 73 23.30 -13.09 3.81
CA GLN A 73 24.66 -12.59 3.58
C GLN A 73 25.18 -13.19 2.26
N GLY A 74 24.91 -12.51 1.16
CA GLY A 74 25.51 -12.78 -0.15
C GLY A 74 24.64 -13.63 -1.07
N GLY A 75 24.33 -13.06 -2.24
CA GLY A 75 23.69 -13.78 -3.34
C GLY A 75 24.58 -14.94 -3.80
N GLY A 76 24.15 -16.16 -3.50
CA GLY A 76 24.84 -17.41 -3.84
C GLY A 76 23.87 -18.58 -3.87
N CYS A 77 24.35 -19.73 -4.35
CA CYS A 77 23.66 -21.00 -4.70
C CYS A 77 22.72 -21.64 -3.63
N GLY A 78 22.45 -20.97 -2.50
CA GLY A 78 21.50 -21.45 -1.50
C GLY A 78 21.96 -22.67 -0.68
N CYS A 79 23.23 -23.07 -0.77
CA CYS A 79 23.79 -24.14 0.06
C CYS A 79 24.14 -23.57 1.44
N ASN A 80 23.23 -23.69 2.41
CA ASN A 80 23.58 -23.76 3.83
C ASN A 80 23.99 -25.20 4.15
#